data_AF-A0AAQ5BH45-F1
#
_entry.id   AF-A0AAQ5BH45-F1
#
_cell.length_a   1.000
_cell.length_b   1.000
_cell.length_c   1.000
_cell.angle_alpha   90.00
_cell.angle_beta   90.00
_cell.angle_gamma   90.00
#
_symmetry.space_group_name_H-M   'P 1'
#
loop_
_entity.id
_entity.type
_entity.pdbx_description
1 polymer ?
#
loop_
_entity_poly.entity_id
_entity_poly.type
_entity_poly.pdbx_seq_one_letter_code
_entity_poly.pdbx_strand_id
1 'polypeptide(L)'
;MAAGVDCGDGVGARQHVFLVSEYLKDASKKMKNGLMFVKLVNPCSGEGAIYLFNMCLQQLFEVKVFKEKHHSWFINQSVQSGGLLHFATPVDPLFLLLHYLIKADKEGKFQPLDQVVVDNVFPNCILLLKLPGLEKLLHHVTEEKVTCPEKMAADVQPPIHPASSCLQH
;
A
#
# COMPACT_ATOMS: atom_id res chain seq x y z
N MET A 1 -11.93 49.90 -20.76
CA MET A 1 -11.10 48.74 -21.08
C MET A 1 -9.92 48.73 -20.12
N ALA A 2 -9.97 47.92 -19.07
CA ALA A 2 -8.84 47.75 -18.16
C ALA A 2 -7.97 46.62 -18.73
N ALA A 3 -6.72 46.95 -19.00
CA ALA A 3 -5.74 46.04 -19.57
C ALA A 3 -5.60 44.80 -18.67
N GLY A 4 -5.70 43.62 -19.28
CA GLY A 4 -5.36 42.36 -18.65
C GLY A 4 -3.89 42.40 -18.26
N VAL A 5 -3.63 42.44 -16.96
CA VAL A 5 -2.34 42.05 -16.42
C VAL A 5 -2.25 40.55 -16.59
N ASP A 6 -1.43 40.14 -17.54
CA ASP A 6 -0.96 38.78 -17.71
C ASP A 6 -0.18 38.41 -16.43
N CYS A 7 -0.89 37.83 -15.47
CA CYS A 7 -0.31 37.33 -14.24
C CYS A 7 0.53 36.10 -14.60
N GLY A 8 1.82 36.35 -14.79
CA GLY A 8 2.83 35.32 -14.95
C GLY A 8 2.64 34.21 -13.90
N ASP A 9 2.75 32.99 -14.39
CA ASP A 9 2.58 31.73 -13.67
C ASP A 9 3.65 31.55 -12.58
N GLY A 10 3.56 32.36 -11.54
CA GLY A 10 4.22 32.15 -10.27
C GLY A 10 3.43 31.11 -9.50
N VAL A 11 3.50 29.84 -9.91
CA VAL A 11 2.92 28.74 -9.13
C VAL A 11 3.69 28.65 -7.81
N GLY A 12 3.25 29.40 -6.81
CA GLY A 12 3.73 29.27 -5.45
C GLY A 12 3.65 27.80 -5.02
N ALA A 13 4.61 27.34 -4.22
CA ALA A 13 4.65 25.97 -3.75
C ALA A 13 3.29 25.59 -3.14
N ARG A 14 2.68 24.52 -3.66
CA ARG A 14 1.37 24.06 -3.21
C ARG A 14 1.46 23.58 -1.76
N GLN A 15 0.64 24.18 -0.90
CA GLN A 15 0.54 23.84 0.50
C GLN A 15 -0.58 22.81 0.72
N HIS A 16 -0.35 21.85 1.60
CA HIS A 16 -1.32 20.82 1.95
C HIS A 16 -1.64 20.90 3.44
N VAL A 17 -2.93 21.05 3.76
CA VAL A 17 -3.42 21.04 5.15
C VAL A 17 -3.78 19.60 5.53
N PHE A 18 -3.16 19.10 6.60
CA PHE A 18 -3.36 17.75 7.12
C PHE A 18 -3.86 17.78 8.57
N LEU A 19 -4.86 16.95 8.86
CA LEU A 19 -5.26 16.55 10.21
C LEU A 19 -4.68 15.17 10.49
N VAL A 20 -3.80 15.11 11.48
CA VAL A 20 -2.98 13.94 11.83
C VAL A 20 -3.04 13.75 13.33
N SER A 21 -3.07 12.49 13.79
CA SER A 21 -3.06 12.19 15.23
C SER A 21 -1.80 12.76 15.92
N GLU A 22 -1.98 13.28 17.14
CA GLU A 22 -0.91 14.01 17.83
C GLU A 22 0.34 13.17 18.10
N TYR A 23 0.18 11.89 18.43
CA TYR A 23 1.31 10.98 18.72
C TYR A 23 2.21 10.71 17.49
N LEU A 24 1.73 10.97 16.27
CA LEU A 24 2.55 10.83 15.06
C LEU A 24 3.68 11.88 15.02
N LYS A 25 3.51 13.01 15.73
CA LYS A 25 4.58 14.00 15.92
C LYS A 25 5.80 13.39 16.63
N ASP A 26 5.57 12.48 17.57
CA ASP A 26 6.65 11.82 18.32
C ASP A 26 7.25 10.63 17.56
N ALA A 27 6.47 9.97 16.69
CA ALA A 27 6.99 8.93 15.80
C ALA A 27 8.11 9.45 14.89
N SER A 28 7.98 10.68 14.39
CA SER A 28 9.02 11.33 13.59
C SER A 28 10.26 11.74 14.39
N LYS A 29 10.18 11.83 15.73
CA LYS A 29 11.35 12.15 16.58
C LYS A 29 12.21 10.92 16.86
N LYS A 30 11.58 9.74 16.98
CA LYS A 30 12.29 8.48 17.26
C LYS A 30 13.22 8.04 16.14
N MET A 31 12.86 8.34 14.89
CA MET A 31 13.65 8.02 13.71
C MET A 31 13.55 9.16 12.71
N LYS A 32 14.69 9.58 12.16
CA LYS A 32 14.71 10.54 11.04
C LYS A 32 13.89 9.94 9.89
N ASN A 33 12.83 10.65 9.47
CA ASN A 33 11.88 10.24 8.43
C ASN A 33 11.10 8.95 8.73
N GLY A 34 10.68 8.74 9.99
CA GLY A 34 9.89 7.57 10.39
C GLY A 34 8.47 7.50 9.80
N LEU A 35 8.00 8.54 9.11
CA LEU A 35 6.71 8.59 8.43
C LEU A 35 6.92 8.74 6.92
N MET A 36 6.24 7.91 6.14
CA MET A 36 6.33 7.94 4.68
C MET A 36 4.96 7.85 4.03
N PHE A 37 4.72 8.70 3.03
CA PHE A 37 3.55 8.55 2.16
C PHE A 37 3.85 7.49 1.10
N VAL A 38 2.95 6.53 0.95
CA VAL A 38 3.06 5.42 0.01
C VAL A 38 1.79 5.29 -0.81
N LYS A 39 1.93 4.89 -2.07
CA LYS A 39 0.81 4.56 -2.92
C LYS A 39 0.58 3.05 -2.86
N LEU A 40 -0.61 2.64 -2.42
CA LEU A 40 -1.05 1.25 -2.35
C LEU A 40 -2.39 1.12 -3.07
N VAL A 41 -2.84 -0.12 -3.26
CA VAL A 41 -4.16 -0.40 -3.82
C VAL A 41 -5.27 -0.03 -2.83
N ASN A 42 -6.34 0.59 -3.32
CA ASN A 42 -7.60 0.71 -2.61
C ASN A 42 -8.32 -0.65 -2.68
N PRO A 43 -8.59 -1.31 -1.54
CA PRO A 43 -9.15 -2.66 -1.55
C PRO A 43 -10.54 -2.74 -2.21
N CYS A 44 -11.32 -1.66 -2.19
CA CYS A 44 -12.67 -1.64 -2.78
C CYS A 44 -12.68 -1.38 -4.29
N SER A 45 -11.85 -0.47 -4.80
CA SER A 45 -11.87 -0.08 -6.22
C SER A 45 -10.74 -0.70 -7.05
N GLY A 46 -9.68 -1.20 -6.42
CA GLY A 46 -8.47 -1.64 -7.11
C GLY A 46 -7.59 -0.50 -7.64
N GLU A 47 -7.99 0.76 -7.45
CA GLU A 47 -7.23 1.93 -7.90
C GLU A 47 -6.16 2.33 -6.88
N GLY A 48 -5.17 3.10 -7.31
CA GLY A 48 -4.11 3.56 -6.41
C GLY A 48 -4.56 4.67 -5.47
N ALA A 49 -4.47 4.42 -4.16
CA ALA A 49 -4.74 5.38 -3.09
C ALA A 49 -3.47 5.71 -2.30
N ILE A 50 -3.47 6.88 -1.65
CA ILE A 50 -2.35 7.33 -0.82
C ILE A 50 -2.59 6.89 0.62
N TYR A 51 -1.55 6.31 1.21
CA TYR A 51 -1.50 5.90 2.60
C TYR A 51 -0.29 6.54 3.26
N LEU A 52 -0.36 6.70 4.57
CA LEU A 52 0.74 7.13 5.42
C LEU A 52 1.19 5.93 6.24
N PHE A 53 2.44 5.53 6.10
CA PHE A 53 3.04 4.41 6.82
C PHE A 53 4.02 4.93 7.88
N ASN A 54 3.87 4.42 9.10
CA ASN A 54 4.77 4.69 10.21
C ASN A 54 5.77 3.54 10.34
N MET A 55 7.02 3.79 9.97
CA MET A 55 8.09 2.79 10.02
C MET A 55 8.50 2.41 11.44
N CYS A 56 8.32 3.31 12.41
CA CYS A 56 8.72 3.08 13.81
C CYS A 56 7.76 2.15 14.54
N LEU A 57 6.45 2.37 14.37
CA LEU A 57 5.40 1.59 15.03
C LEU A 57 4.77 0.56 14.10
N GLN A 58 5.18 0.52 12.84
CA GLN A 58 4.62 -0.33 11.79
C GLN A 58 3.08 -0.20 11.73
N GLN A 59 2.61 1.04 11.65
CA GLN A 59 1.18 1.36 11.57
C GLN A 59 0.85 1.96 10.20
N LEU A 60 -0.34 1.63 9.69
CA LEU A 60 -0.84 2.10 8.42
C LEU A 60 -2.03 3.05 8.64
N PHE A 61 -2.03 4.17 7.91
CA PHE A 61 -3.10 5.16 7.91
C PHE A 61 -3.54 5.40 6.48
N GLU A 62 -4.84 5.44 6.23
CA GLU A 62 -5.37 5.89 4.94
C GLU A 62 -5.42 7.42 4.90
N VAL A 63 -5.12 7.99 3.73
CA VAL A 63 -5.24 9.44 3.53
C VAL A 63 -6.54 9.75 2.79
N LYS A 64 -7.50 10.35 3.48
CA LYS A 64 -8.74 10.86 2.87
C LYS A 64 -8.61 12.35 2.60
N VAL A 65 -9.27 12.82 1.55
CA VAL A 65 -9.30 14.23 1.20
C VAL A 65 -10.74 14.72 1.20
N PHE A 66 -11.03 15.68 2.07
CA PHE A 66 -12.24 16.46 2.00
C PHE A 66 -12.07 17.56 0.95
N LYS A 67 -13.02 17.63 0.03
CA LYS A 67 -13.03 18.56 -1.08
C LYS A 67 -14.46 19.06 -1.29
N GLU A 68 -14.63 20.37 -1.20
CA GLU A 68 -15.90 21.04 -1.43
C GLU A 68 -15.70 22.21 -2.42
N LYS A 69 -16.75 22.57 -3.17
CA LYS A 69 -16.67 23.63 -4.19
C LYS A 69 -16.60 25.01 -3.53
N HIS A 70 -15.83 25.92 -4.11
CA HIS A 70 -15.70 27.32 -3.67
C HIS A 70 -15.04 27.52 -2.29
N HIS A 71 -14.11 26.64 -1.90
CA HIS A 71 -13.30 26.81 -0.69
C HIS A 71 -11.83 27.18 -1.00
N SER A 72 -11.21 27.90 -0.06
CA SER A 72 -9.79 28.26 -0.07
C SER A 72 -9.30 28.41 1.37
N TRP A 73 -8.00 28.22 1.57
CA TRP A 73 -7.35 28.39 2.87
C TRP A 73 -6.57 29.69 2.92
N PHE A 74 -6.70 30.43 4.02
CA PHE A 74 -5.75 31.48 4.39
C PHE A 74 -4.76 30.85 5.38
N ILE A 75 -3.52 30.66 4.94
CA ILE A 75 -2.45 30.05 5.75
C ILE A 75 -1.42 31.15 6.03
N ASN A 76 -1.46 31.70 7.25
CA ASN A 76 -0.64 32.84 7.65
C ASN A 76 -0.80 34.02 6.66
N GLN A 77 0.25 34.36 5.91
CA GLN A 77 0.28 35.43 4.91
C GLN A 77 0.12 34.93 3.46
N SER A 78 -0.32 33.68 3.27
CA SER A 78 -0.49 33.05 1.97
C SER A 78 -1.90 32.53 1.77
N VAL A 79 -2.33 32.44 0.51
CA VAL A 79 -3.63 31.88 0.13
C VAL A 79 -3.41 30.60 -0.65
N GLN A 80 -4.04 29.50 -0.20
CA GLN A 80 -4.03 28.23 -0.90
C GLN A 80 -5.41 27.96 -1.50
N SER A 81 -5.45 27.89 -2.83
CA SER A 81 -6.66 27.56 -3.58
C SER A 81 -7.09 26.10 -3.38
N GLY A 82 -8.39 25.87 -3.54
CA GLY A 82 -8.99 24.52 -3.58
C GLY A 82 -9.55 24.01 -2.24
N GLY A 83 -9.20 24.62 -1.11
CA GLY A 83 -9.81 24.33 0.19
C GLY A 83 -9.68 22.87 0.65
N LEU A 84 -8.70 22.13 0.12
CA LEU A 84 -8.56 20.70 0.39
C LEU A 84 -8.09 20.47 1.83
N LEU A 85 -8.74 19.54 2.53
CA LEU A 85 -8.37 19.12 3.87
C LEU A 85 -8.07 17.62 3.88
N HIS A 86 -6.84 17.26 4.22
CA HIS A 86 -6.39 15.87 4.23
C HIS A 86 -6.51 15.30 5.65
N PHE A 87 -6.95 14.06 5.75
CA PHE A 87 -7.08 13.33 7.01
C PHE A 87 -6.21 12.08 6.93
N ALA A 88 -5.36 11.86 7.92
CA ALA A 88 -4.66 10.59 8.10
C ALA A 88 -5.37 9.77 9.16
N THR A 89 -6.23 8.84 8.75
CA THR A 89 -7.04 8.01 9.66
C THR A 89 -6.44 6.60 9.74
N PRO A 90 -6.37 5.99 10.94
CA PRO A 90 -5.95 4.59 11.07
C PRO A 90 -6.82 3.69 10.20
N VAL A 91 -6.21 2.72 9.51
CA VAL A 91 -6.94 1.73 8.72
C VAL A 91 -6.55 0.33 9.21
N ASP A 92 -7.52 -0.59 9.23
CA ASP A 92 -7.23 -1.99 9.49
C ASP A 92 -6.50 -2.59 8.26
N PRO A 93 -5.26 -3.07 8.42
CA PRO A 93 -4.49 -3.63 7.31
C PRO A 93 -5.10 -4.89 6.71
N LEU A 94 -5.98 -5.59 7.44
CA LEU A 94 -6.66 -6.80 6.98
C LEU A 94 -7.45 -6.54 5.69
N PHE A 95 -8.04 -5.35 5.52
CA PHE A 95 -8.74 -4.98 4.29
C PHE A 95 -7.81 -4.96 3.07
N LEU A 96 -6.58 -4.48 3.23
CA LEU A 96 -5.61 -4.45 2.13
C LEU A 96 -5.10 -5.87 1.82
N LEU A 97 -4.85 -6.69 2.84
CA LEU A 97 -4.46 -8.09 2.65
C LEU A 97 -5.54 -8.88 1.93
N LEU A 98 -6.80 -8.67 2.30
CA LEU A 98 -7.95 -9.34 1.71
C LEU A 98 -8.03 -9.12 0.19
N HIS A 99 -7.68 -7.92 -0.29
CA HIS A 99 -7.59 -7.65 -1.73
C HIS A 99 -6.61 -8.60 -2.43
N TYR A 100 -5.43 -8.83 -1.84
CA TYR A 100 -4.42 -9.73 -2.40
C TYR A 100 -4.81 -11.21 -2.26
N LEU A 101 -5.39 -11.59 -1.11
CA LEU A 101 -5.88 -12.95 -0.87
C LEU A 101 -6.94 -13.35 -1.91
N ILE A 102 -7.96 -12.51 -2.13
CA ILE A 102 -9.01 -12.75 -3.15
C ILE A 102 -8.40 -12.82 -4.56
N LYS A 103 -7.34 -12.05 -4.83
CA LYS A 103 -6.66 -12.07 -6.12
C LYS A 103 -5.90 -13.39 -6.34
N ALA A 104 -5.24 -13.90 -5.31
CA ALA A 104 -4.48 -15.16 -5.34
C ALA A 104 -5.39 -16.40 -5.31
N ASP A 105 -6.57 -16.32 -4.68
CA ASP A 105 -7.56 -17.41 -4.62
C ASP A 105 -7.97 -17.95 -5.99
N LYS A 106 -7.84 -17.13 -7.05
CA LYS A 106 -8.04 -17.54 -8.44
C LYS A 106 -7.15 -18.72 -8.88
N GLU A 107 -6.02 -18.92 -8.24
CA GLU A 107 -5.11 -20.04 -8.52
C GLU A 107 -5.52 -21.32 -7.79
N GLY A 108 -6.38 -21.23 -6.76
CA GLY A 108 -6.91 -22.38 -6.00
C GLY A 108 -5.85 -23.15 -5.20
N LYS A 109 -4.73 -22.51 -4.89
CA LYS A 109 -3.58 -23.14 -4.21
C LYS A 109 -3.27 -22.42 -2.89
N PHE A 110 -2.73 -23.18 -1.95
CA PHE A 110 -2.10 -22.60 -0.76
C PHE A 110 -0.76 -22.01 -1.17
N GLN A 111 -0.60 -20.70 -0.92
CA GLN A 111 0.60 -19.95 -1.24
C GLN A 111 1.10 -19.24 0.00
N PRO A 112 2.42 -19.13 0.20
CA PRO A 112 2.99 -18.34 1.27
C PRO A 112 2.73 -16.85 1.01
N LEU A 113 2.67 -16.07 2.09
CA LEU A 113 2.19 -14.68 2.05
C LEU A 113 3.05 -13.76 1.18
N ASP A 114 4.35 -14.05 1.08
CA ASP A 114 5.30 -13.36 0.21
C ASP A 114 5.01 -13.55 -1.29
N GLN A 115 4.39 -14.68 -1.67
CA GLN A 115 3.92 -14.93 -3.03
C GLN A 115 2.53 -14.32 -3.30
N VAL A 116 1.70 -14.19 -2.26
CA VAL A 116 0.35 -13.62 -2.39
C VAL A 116 0.38 -12.09 -2.46
N VAL A 117 1.18 -11.43 -1.61
CA VAL A 117 1.26 -9.95 -1.54
C VAL A 117 2.24 -9.41 -2.57
N VAL A 118 1.91 -9.62 -3.85
CA VAL A 118 2.72 -9.20 -4.99
C VAL A 118 1.92 -8.28 -5.92
N ASP A 119 2.47 -7.11 -6.19
CA ASP A 119 1.87 -6.12 -7.08
C ASP A 119 2.91 -5.39 -7.92
N ASN A 120 2.81 -5.54 -9.25
CA ASN A 120 3.69 -4.87 -10.20
C ASN A 120 3.37 -3.37 -10.36
N VAL A 121 2.12 -2.98 -10.10
CA VAL A 121 1.65 -1.58 -10.20
C VAL A 121 1.92 -0.84 -8.89
N PHE A 122 1.76 -1.52 -7.75
CA PHE A 122 1.94 -0.96 -6.40
C PHE A 122 3.00 -1.71 -5.59
N PRO A 123 4.30 -1.58 -5.92
CA PRO A 123 5.37 -2.39 -5.33
C PRO A 123 5.55 -2.18 -3.81
N ASN A 124 5.00 -1.10 -3.25
CA ASN A 124 5.03 -0.85 -1.81
C ASN A 124 4.12 -1.79 -1.00
N CYS A 125 3.37 -2.69 -1.64
CA CYS A 125 2.56 -3.72 -0.98
C CYS A 125 3.39 -4.59 0.00
N ILE A 126 4.70 -4.74 -0.26
CA ILE A 126 5.63 -5.44 0.64
C ILE A 126 5.68 -4.85 2.06
N LEU A 127 5.25 -3.60 2.25
CA LEU A 127 5.18 -2.98 3.59
C LEU A 127 4.12 -3.63 4.47
N LEU A 128 3.08 -4.23 3.87
CA LEU A 128 2.05 -4.98 4.60
C LEU A 128 2.62 -6.21 5.30
N LEU A 129 3.66 -6.83 4.73
CA LEU A 129 4.37 -7.97 5.33
C LEU A 129 5.16 -7.58 6.58
N LYS A 130 5.45 -6.28 6.77
CA LYS A 130 6.21 -5.77 7.92
C LYS A 130 5.30 -5.42 9.11
N LEU A 131 3.99 -5.65 9.01
CA LEU A 131 3.05 -5.31 10.07
C LEU A 131 3.16 -6.31 11.23
N PRO A 132 3.10 -5.83 12.49
CA PRO A 132 3.25 -6.69 13.65
C PRO A 132 2.01 -7.56 13.83
N GLY A 133 2.21 -8.82 14.22
CA GLY A 133 1.10 -9.73 14.52
C GLY A 133 0.27 -10.14 13.30
N LEU A 134 0.86 -10.09 12.11
CA LEU A 134 0.21 -10.42 10.84
C LEU A 134 -0.42 -11.82 10.84
N GLU A 135 0.26 -12.82 11.41
CA GLU A 135 -0.25 -14.18 11.59
C GLU A 135 -1.60 -14.21 12.32
N LYS A 136 -1.70 -13.45 13.42
CA LYS A 136 -2.93 -13.33 14.21
C LYS A 136 -4.06 -12.68 13.42
N LEU A 137 -3.75 -11.68 12.61
CA LEU A 137 -4.74 -11.04 11.74
C LEU A 137 -5.21 -12.00 10.66
N LEU A 138 -4.30 -12.74 10.04
CA LEU A 138 -4.60 -13.70 8.97
C LEU A 138 -5.48 -14.85 9.43
N HIS A 139 -5.33 -15.34 10.67
CA HIS A 139 -6.24 -16.37 11.22
C HIS A 139 -7.73 -15.99 11.19
N HIS A 140 -8.08 -14.71 11.08
CA HIS A 140 -9.47 -14.27 10.96
C HIS A 140 -10.06 -14.52 9.56
N VAL A 141 -9.23 -14.66 8.53
CA VAL A 141 -9.67 -14.65 7.12
C VAL A 141 -9.08 -15.75 6.25
N THR A 142 -8.00 -16.42 6.68
CA THR A 142 -7.33 -17.48 5.92
C THR A 142 -7.31 -18.80 6.68
N GLU A 143 -7.41 -19.90 5.93
CA GLU A 143 -7.04 -21.23 6.42
C GLU A 143 -5.52 -21.40 6.39
N GLU A 144 -4.95 -21.98 7.44
CA GLU A 144 -3.52 -22.28 7.50
C GLU A 144 -3.27 -23.75 7.15
N LYS A 145 -2.30 -23.98 6.27
CA LYS A 145 -1.80 -25.32 5.95
C LYS A 145 -0.35 -25.44 6.35
N VAL A 146 -0.07 -26.24 7.37
CA VAL A 146 1.30 -26.57 7.77
C VAL A 146 1.91 -27.51 6.74
N THR A 147 2.93 -27.04 6.01
CA THR A 147 3.63 -27.86 5.03
C THR A 147 4.84 -28.52 5.71
N CYS A 148 4.88 -29.85 5.76
CA CYS A 148 6.10 -30.55 6.15
C CYS A 148 7.18 -30.31 5.07
N PRO A 149 8.42 -29.94 5.43
CA PRO A 149 9.45 -29.53 4.48
C PRO A 149 9.83 -30.60 3.44
N GLU A 150 9.46 -31.86 3.66
CA GLU A 150 9.74 -32.99 2.76
C GLU A 150 8.90 -32.98 1.47
N LYS A 151 7.84 -32.16 1.35
CA LYS A 151 6.92 -32.20 0.19
C LYS A 151 7.06 -31.06 -0.81
N MET A 152 7.90 -30.05 -0.58
CA MET A 152 8.10 -28.96 -1.55
C MET A 152 8.82 -29.42 -2.85
N ALA A 153 9.57 -30.52 -2.80
CA ALA A 153 10.28 -31.04 -3.98
C ALA A 153 9.38 -31.80 -4.98
N ALA A 154 8.14 -32.13 -4.61
CA ALA A 154 7.29 -33.01 -5.41
C ALA A 154 6.34 -32.28 -6.38
N ASP A 155 6.14 -30.96 -6.24
CA ASP A 155 5.22 -30.18 -7.08
C ASP A 155 5.92 -29.40 -8.20
N VAL A 156 7.25 -29.52 -8.31
CA VAL A 156 8.00 -29.16 -9.51
C VAL A 156 8.03 -30.39 -10.39
N GLN A 157 6.98 -30.58 -11.19
CA GLN A 157 6.95 -31.63 -12.21
C GLN A 157 8.16 -31.48 -13.14
N PRO A 158 9.11 -32.44 -13.18
CA PRO A 158 10.14 -32.44 -14.21
C PRO A 158 9.48 -32.82 -15.55
N PRO A 159 9.96 -32.27 -16.68
CA PRO A 159 9.46 -32.68 -18.00
C PRO A 159 9.72 -34.18 -18.21
N ILE A 160 8.65 -34.90 -18.52
CA ILE A 160 8.60 -36.35 -18.67
C ILE A 160 9.25 -36.73 -20.03
N HIS A 161 10.50 -37.22 -19.93
CA HIS A 161 11.17 -38.29 -20.72
C HIS A 161 11.38 -38.16 -22.25
N PRO A 162 12.20 -39.05 -22.88
CA PRO A 162 13.48 -39.62 -22.44
C PRO A 162 14.58 -39.60 -23.54
N ALA A 163 15.84 -39.72 -23.13
CA ALA A 163 16.89 -40.26 -23.98
C ALA A 163 16.63 -41.76 -24.23
N SER A 164 16.55 -42.17 -25.50
CA SER A 164 16.76 -43.56 -25.91
C SER A 164 18.15 -43.64 -26.53
N SER A 165 19.07 -44.28 -25.82
CA SER A 165 20.28 -44.87 -26.37
C SER A 165 20.06 -46.38 -26.34
N CYS A 166 20.12 -47.03 -27.51
CA CYS A 166 20.63 -48.40 -27.63
C CYS A 166 21.21 -48.59 -29.04
N LEU A 167 22.53 -48.82 -29.08
CA LEU A 167 23.24 -49.48 -30.17
C LEU A 167 22.61 -50.84 -30.51
N GLN A 168 22.69 -51.23 -31.79
CA GLN A 168 23.17 -52.53 -32.32
C GLN A 168 22.41 -52.91 -33.61
N HIS A 169 23.00 -52.66 -34.79
CA HIS A 169 23.66 -53.67 -35.64
C HIS A 169 24.32 -53.00 -36.86
#